data_AF-A0A519L479-F1
#
_entry.id   AF-A0A519L479-F1
#
_cell.length_a   1.000
_cell.length_b   1.000
_cell.length_c   1.000
_cell.angle_alpha   90.00
_cell.angle_beta   90.00
_cell.angle_gamma   90.00
#
_symmetry.space_group_name_H-M   'P 1'
#
loop_
_entity.id
_entity.type
_entity.pdbx_description
1 polymer ?
#
loop_
_entity_poly.entity_id
_entity_poly.type
_entity_poly.pdbx_seq_one_letter_code
_entity_poly.pdbx_strand_id
1 'polypeptide(L)'
;MDRAQLPLNALRAFEAAARHLNFTRAAIELCVSQGAVSHQVAQLERRLGVTLFRRLPRGLALTDEGQALVPVLADAFDRVGATLDRYAGGRLQE
;
A
#
# COMPACT_ATOMS: atom_id res chain seq x y z
N MET A 1 -4.40 5.95 16.53
CA MET A 1 -5.09 4.80 15.87
C MET A 1 -4.62 3.53 16.55
N ASP A 2 -5.53 2.64 16.96
CA ASP A 2 -5.16 1.35 17.54
C ASP A 2 -4.59 0.42 16.45
N ARG A 3 -3.55 -0.38 16.78
CA ARG A 3 -2.93 -1.35 15.86
C ARG A 3 -3.96 -2.33 15.29
N ALA A 4 -4.94 -2.75 16.09
CA ALA A 4 -6.00 -3.66 15.67
C ALA A 4 -6.93 -3.05 14.61
N GLN A 5 -6.95 -1.72 14.50
CA GLN A 5 -7.84 -1.00 13.59
C GLN A 5 -7.13 -0.53 12.31
N LEU A 6 -5.85 -0.86 12.12
CA LEU A 6 -5.08 -0.49 10.93
C LEU A 6 -5.69 -1.16 9.68
N PRO A 7 -6.02 -0.40 8.63
CA PRO A 7 -6.62 -0.97 7.42
C PRO A 7 -5.54 -1.59 6.53
N LEU A 8 -4.99 -2.75 6.93
CA LEU A 8 -3.83 -3.38 6.27
C LEU A 8 -4.02 -3.59 4.77
N ASN A 9 -5.22 -3.97 4.33
CA ASN A 9 -5.54 -4.11 2.90
C ASN A 9 -5.46 -2.77 2.15
N ALA A 10 -5.90 -1.69 2.78
CA ALA A 10 -5.89 -0.36 2.19
C ALA A 10 -4.48 0.23 2.16
N LEU A 11 -3.69 -0.01 3.22
CA LEU A 11 -2.28 0.34 3.27
C LEU A 11 -1.47 -0.41 2.20
N ARG A 12 -1.71 -1.72 2.05
CA ARG A 12 -1.09 -2.54 1.00
C ARG A 12 -1.47 -2.06 -0.41
N ALA A 13 -2.74 -1.76 -0.64
CA ALA A 13 -3.22 -1.25 -1.93
C ALA A 13 -2.60 0.11 -2.28
N PHE A 14 -2.52 1.01 -1.30
CA PHE A 14 -1.88 2.32 -1.47
C PHE A 14 -0.39 2.19 -1.79
N GLU A 15 0.35 1.39 -1.00
CA GLU A 15 1.79 1.20 -1.19
C GLU A 15 2.12 0.67 -2.60
N ALA A 16 1.43 -0.38 -3.05
CA ALA A 16 1.63 -0.92 -4.39
C ALA A 16 1.26 0.09 -5.48
N ALA A 17 0.15 0.83 -5.30
CA ALA A 17 -0.24 1.88 -6.23
C ALA A 17 0.77 3.04 -6.29
N ALA A 18 1.42 3.36 -5.17
CA ALA A 18 2.44 4.39 -5.08
C ALA A 18 3.73 3.98 -5.80
N ARG A 19 4.19 2.73 -5.63
CA ARG A 19 5.35 2.20 -6.38
C ARG A 19 5.13 2.19 -7.89
N HIS A 20 3.94 1.82 -8.33
CA HIS A 20 3.63 1.72 -9.76
C HIS A 20 3.14 3.01 -10.41
N LEU A 21 2.70 3.98 -9.59
CA LEU A 21 1.94 5.17 -10.03
C LEU A 21 0.78 4.84 -10.98
N ASN A 22 0.19 3.65 -10.79
CA ASN A 22 -0.81 3.08 -11.68
C ASN A 22 -1.64 2.00 -10.95
N PHE A 23 -2.95 2.24 -10.82
CA PHE A 23 -3.83 1.28 -10.14
C PHE A 23 -3.96 -0.07 -10.86
N THR A 24 -3.87 -0.10 -12.18
CA THR A 24 -3.94 -1.37 -12.94
C THR A 24 -2.71 -2.22 -12.67
N ARG A 25 -1.51 -1.63 -12.68
CA ARG A 25 -0.26 -2.36 -12.38
C ARG A 25 -0.23 -2.85 -10.94
N ALA A 26 -0.66 -2.02 -9.99
CA ALA A 26 -0.80 -2.45 -8.60
C ALA A 26 -1.81 -3.58 -8.44
N ALA A 27 -2.91 -3.56 -9.18
CA ALA A 27 -3.91 -4.63 -9.13
C ALA A 27 -3.38 -5.96 -9.68
N ILE A 28 -2.57 -5.91 -10.75
CA ILE A 28 -1.87 -7.07 -11.29
C ILE A 28 -0.92 -7.65 -10.24
N GLU A 29 -0.10 -6.81 -9.60
CA GLU A 29 0.84 -7.25 -8.55
C GLU A 29 0.11 -7.91 -7.37
N LEU A 30 -1.00 -7.30 -6.94
CA LEU A 30 -1.75 -7.77 -5.78
C LEU A 30 -2.74 -8.90 -6.11
N CYS A 31 -2.79 -9.37 -7.37
CA CYS A 31 -3.71 -10.40 -7.86
C CYS A 31 -5.19 -10.07 -7.57
N VAL A 32 -5.60 -8.82 -7.77
CA VAL A 32 -6.98 -8.34 -7.58
C VAL A 32 -7.45 -7.49 -8.76
N SER A 33 -8.72 -7.06 -8.76
CA SER A 33 -9.22 -6.14 -9.78
C SER A 33 -8.73 -4.70 -9.53
N GLN A 34 -8.61 -3.92 -10.61
CA GLN A 34 -8.28 -2.49 -10.51
C GLN A 34 -9.30 -1.72 -9.65
N GLY A 35 -10.59 -2.08 -9.75
CA GLY A 35 -11.65 -1.51 -8.92
C GLY A 35 -11.44 -1.78 -7.43
N ALA A 36 -10.94 -2.97 -7.06
CA ALA A 36 -10.62 -3.30 -5.67
C ALA A 36 -9.49 -2.42 -5.13
N VAL A 37 -8.40 -2.24 -5.88
CA VAL A 37 -7.30 -1.33 -5.48
C VAL A 37 -7.81 0.09 -5.33
N SER A 38 -8.56 0.61 -6.32
CA SER A 38 -9.09 1.97 -6.24
C SER A 38 -10.05 2.15 -5.06
N HIS A 39 -10.87 1.14 -4.73
CA HIS A 39 -11.78 1.19 -3.59
C HIS A 39 -11.03 1.21 -2.26
N GLN A 40 -10.01 0.35 -2.11
CA GLN A 40 -9.17 0.29 -0.93
C GLN A 40 -8.43 1.61 -0.69
N VAL A 41 -7.86 2.21 -1.73
CA VAL A 41 -7.21 3.53 -1.65
C VAL A 41 -8.21 4.62 -1.28
N ALA A 42 -9.39 4.67 -1.93
CA ALA A 42 -10.42 5.65 -1.59
C ALA A 42 -10.95 5.49 -0.16
N GLN A 43 -11.01 4.26 0.36
CA GLN A 43 -11.37 4.01 1.76
C GLN A 43 -10.29 4.55 2.71
N LEU A 44 -9.00 4.37 2.38
CA LEU A 44 -7.90 4.93 3.16
C LEU A 44 -7.96 6.46 3.18
N GLU A 45 -8.08 7.09 2.01
CA GLU A 45 -8.19 8.54 1.86
C GLU A 45 -9.35 9.11 2.68
N ARG A 46 -10.55 8.51 2.58
CA ARG A 46 -11.71 8.91 3.40
C ARG A 46 -11.46 8.79 4.90
N ARG A 47 -10.74 7.75 5.32
CA ARG A 47 -10.45 7.53 6.74
C ARG A 47 -9.42 8.52 7.28
N LEU A 48 -8.47 8.94 6.45
CA LEU A 48 -7.45 9.92 6.80
C LEU A 48 -7.94 11.36 6.65
N GLY A 49 -9.02 11.58 5.89
CA GLY A 49 -9.53 12.92 5.59
C GLY A 49 -8.67 13.69 4.59
N VAL A 50 -7.76 13.01 3.88
CA VAL A 50 -6.83 13.59 2.90
C VAL A 50 -6.78 12.73 1.64
N THR A 51 -6.47 13.34 0.51
CA THR A 51 -6.16 12.62 -0.73
C THR A 51 -4.68 12.23 -0.73
N LEU A 52 -4.37 11.02 -1.18
CA LEU A 52 -3.01 10.51 -1.28
C LEU A 52 -2.51 10.47 -2.74
N PHE A 53 -3.45 10.46 -3.70
CA PHE A 53 -3.13 10.55 -5.13
C PHE A 53 -3.84 11.70 -5.84
N ARG A 54 -3.15 12.28 -6.82
CA ARG A 54 -3.72 13.11 -7.88
C ARG A 54 -3.94 12.25 -9.11
N ARG A 55 -5.16 12.24 -9.65
CA ARG A 55 -5.48 11.55 -10.90
C ARG A 55 -5.02 12.40 -12.08
N LEU A 56 -4.18 11.83 -12.93
CA LEU A 56 -3.68 12.47 -14.13
C LEU A 56 -4.27 11.80 -15.38
N PRO A 57 -4.29 12.48 -16.54
CA PRO A 57 -4.76 11.89 -17.80
C PRO A 57 -4.04 10.58 -18.17
N ARG A 58 -2.80 10.39 -17.72
CA ARG A 58 -1.97 9.20 -17.98
C ARG A 58 -1.33 8.61 -16.73
N GLY A 59 -2.11 8.39 -15.67
CA GLY A 59 -1.66 7.67 -14.48
C GLY A 59 -1.96 8.40 -13.18
N LEU A 60 -1.08 8.23 -12.20
CA LEU A 60 -1.20 8.80 -10.87
C LEU A 60 0.04 9.62 -10.53
N ALA A 61 -0.14 10.65 -9.71
CA ALA A 61 0.93 11.29 -8.98
C ALA A 61 0.59 11.27 -7.48
N LEU A 62 1.59 11.25 -6.62
CA LEU A 62 1.39 11.37 -5.18
C LEU A 62 1.05 12.83 -4.81
N THR A 63 0.25 12.99 -3.77
CA THR A 63 0.17 14.26 -3.04
C THR A 63 1.32 14.36 -2.03
N ASP A 64 1.42 15.47 -1.32
CA ASP A 64 2.44 15.65 -0.29
C ASP A 64 2.20 14.67 0.88
N GLU A 65 0.93 14.41 1.23
CA GLU A 65 0.53 13.42 2.22
C GLU A 65 0.86 11.99 1.76
N GLY A 66 0.61 11.70 0.48
CA GLY A 66 1.00 10.43 -0.15
C GLY A 66 2.52 10.23 -0.09
N GLN A 67 3.28 11.25 -0.46
CA GLN A 67 4.75 11.22 -0.45
C GLN A 67 5.31 11.03 0.96
N ALA A 68 4.68 11.62 1.98
CA ALA A 68 5.05 11.44 3.38
C ALA A 68 4.78 10.02 3.90
N LEU A 69 3.72 9.37 3.42
CA LEU A 69 3.31 8.03 3.89
C LEU A 69 4.14 6.90 3.26
N VAL A 70 4.56 7.04 2.00
CA VAL A 70 5.32 6.02 1.26
C VAL A 70 6.55 5.48 2.01
N PRO A 71 7.51 6.31 2.48
CA PRO A 71 8.72 5.78 3.11
C PRO A 71 8.42 4.99 4.40
N VAL A 72 7.37 5.35 5.14
CA VAL A 72 6.95 4.65 6.35
C VAL A 72 6.41 3.27 6.03
N LEU A 73 5.58 3.15 4.98
CA LEU A 73 5.02 1.86 4.57
C LEU A 73 6.06 0.96 3.92
N ALA A 74 6.96 1.52 3.11
CA ALA A 74 8.07 0.78 2.53
C ALA A 74 8.93 0.13 3.63
N ASP A 75 9.45 0.92 4.59
CA ASP A 75 10.24 0.37 5.70
C ASP A 75 9.46 -0.67 6.50
N ALA A 76 8.21 -0.39 6.85
CA ALA A 76 7.41 -1.30 7.66
C ALA A 76 7.15 -2.64 6.95
N PHE A 77 6.80 -2.60 5.66
CA PHE A 77 6.55 -3.82 4.88
C PHE A 77 7.82 -4.58 4.57
N ASP A 78 8.92 -3.89 4.28
CA ASP A 78 10.23 -4.53 4.07
C ASP A 78 10.69 -5.26 5.34
N ARG A 79 10.55 -4.63 6.52
CA ARG A 79 10.91 -5.26 7.80
C ARG A 79 10.03 -6.47 8.13
N VAL A 80 8.74 -6.39 7.82
CA VAL A 80 7.82 -7.53 7.96
C VAL A 80 8.23 -8.65 7.01
N GLY A 81 8.46 -8.34 5.72
CA GLY A 81 8.89 -9.28 4.70
C GLY A 81 10.19 -9.98 5.08
N ALA A 82 11.23 -9.22 5.42
CA ALA A 82 12.51 -9.74 5.85
C ALA A 82 12.40 -10.66 7.08
N THR A 83 11.51 -10.34 8.03
CA THR A 83 11.26 -11.20 9.19
C THR A 83 10.55 -12.49 8.78
N LEU A 84 9.55 -12.41 7.89
CA LEU A 84 8.80 -13.57 7.39
C LEU A 84 9.68 -14.50 6.54
N ASP A 85 10.60 -13.94 5.75
CA ASP A 85 11.53 -14.71 4.93
C ASP A 85 12.46 -15.59 5.77
N ARG A 86 12.80 -15.16 6.99
CA ARG A 86 13.56 -15.99 7.95
C ARG A 86 12.80 -17.23 8.43
N TYR A 87 11.49 -17.29 8.23
CA TYR A 87 10.67 -18.48 8.51
C TYR A 87 10.52 -19.40 7.29
N ALA A 88 11.21 -19.13 6.17
CA ALA A 88 11.18 -19.99 5.01
C ALA A 88 11.60 -21.43 5.39
N GLY A 89 10.68 -22.39 5.24
CA GLY A 89 10.87 -23.78 5.67
C GLY A 89 10.31 -24.12 7.06
N GLY A 90 9.51 -23.24 7.68
CA GLY A 90 8.78 -23.52 8.93
C GLY A 90 9.63 -23.46 10.20
N ARG A 91 10.86 -22.96 10.11
CA ARG A 91 11.79 -22.76 11.23
C ARG A 91 12.40 -21.38 11.13
N LEU A 92 12.57 -20.69 12.26
CA LEU A 92 13.27 -19.42 12.32
C LEU A 92 14.77 -19.70 12.16
N GLN A 93 15.37 -19.21 11.07
CA GLN A 93 16.82 -19.17 10.93
C GLN A 93 17.37 -17.93 11.67
N GLU A 94 18.35 -18.19 12.54
CA GLU A 94 19.11 -17.17 13.28
C GLU A 94 20.05 -16.38 12.35
#